data_AF-A0A101WNU1-F1
#
_entry.id   AF-A0A101WNU1-F1
#
_cell.length_a   1.000
_cell.length_b   1.000
_cell.length_c   1.000
_cell.angle_alpha   90.00
_cell.angle_beta   90.00
_cell.angle_gamma   90.00
#
_symmetry.space_group_name_H-M   'P 1'
#
loop_
_entity.id
_entity.type
_entity.pdbx_description
1 polymer ?
#
loop_
_entity_poly.entity_id
_entity_poly.type
_entity_poly.pdbx_seq_one_letter_code
_entity_poly.pdbx_strand_id
1 'polypeptide(L)'
;MTKVLRDKIITLLGAGFLGYYLSISLLHSLIRNNLLKILPPINDRHLPDIYVNIMGAVILAIFAYLLFNVVLEKRSFKLYKKSYLIAISLLIIMPLVIAGIFRVHAVSLVHKAESTAPKEITIRTDREGNSLMFAASTSSASGVAKSISVTEPFLDDFGKGIREMELKEVVSGEEQKIDSSYLTMWIRYEIDGKWYSKILRYGQGIFEEHVAGGKIAYYGNLELENLLEEAFEESADINNYDQARVINSVTINRGNEDEEKKRLLTPEDFQILVDSLRPENLIHQDTEGVKRIKEALKEWVPQEETSICGIELLQQGSSKNTGRNFMVYDKRTRTLMFEGMYYQVDLDDIVA
;
A
#
# COMPACT_ATOMS: atom_id res chain seq x y z
N MET A 1 -6.83 12.22 -55.17
CA MET A 1 -5.81 11.76 -54.19
C MET A 1 -5.06 10.58 -54.81
N THR A 2 -3.75 10.68 -55.05
CA THR A 2 -3.00 9.64 -55.77
C THR A 2 -2.90 8.36 -54.94
N LYS A 3 -2.94 7.18 -55.58
CA LYS A 3 -2.89 5.85 -54.92
C LYS A 3 -1.75 5.75 -53.90
N VAL A 4 -0.57 6.28 -54.25
CA VAL A 4 0.63 6.34 -53.39
C VAL A 4 0.42 7.13 -52.10
N LEU A 5 -0.31 8.25 -52.15
CA LEU A 5 -0.60 9.06 -50.95
C LEU A 5 -1.53 8.30 -50.00
N ARG A 6 -2.53 7.60 -50.54
CA ARG A 6 -3.44 6.77 -49.75
C ARG A 6 -2.69 5.62 -49.08
N ASP A 7 -1.86 4.91 -49.83
CA ASP A 7 -1.09 3.77 -49.31
C ASP A 7 -0.12 4.23 -48.21
N LYS A 8 0.53 5.40 -48.39
CA LYS A 8 1.36 6.02 -47.34
C LYS A 8 0.57 6.31 -46.06
N ILE A 9 -0.61 6.92 -46.16
CA ILE A 9 -1.44 7.20 -44.97
C ILE A 9 -1.84 5.91 -44.25
N ILE A 10 -2.27 4.89 -44.99
CA ILE A 10 -2.63 3.58 -44.42
C ILE A 10 -1.43 2.96 -43.71
N THR A 11 -0.23 3.01 -44.31
CA THR A 11 0.99 2.50 -43.66
C THR A 11 1.30 3.25 -42.37
N LEU A 12 1.19 4.58 -42.35
CA LEU A 12 1.46 5.38 -41.16
C LEU A 12 0.48 5.09 -40.03
N LEU A 13 -0.82 4.98 -40.34
CA LEU A 13 -1.84 4.64 -39.35
C LEU A 13 -1.63 3.22 -38.83
N GLY A 14 -1.42 2.25 -39.72
CA GLY A 14 -1.17 0.85 -39.33
C GLY A 14 0.08 0.71 -38.47
N ALA A 15 1.17 1.41 -38.83
CA ALA A 15 2.38 1.48 -38.03
C ALA A 15 2.14 2.17 -36.68
N GLY A 16 1.39 3.26 -36.64
CA GLY A 16 1.02 3.94 -35.39
C GLY A 16 0.24 3.02 -34.45
N PHE A 17 -0.77 2.32 -34.96
CA PHE A 17 -1.50 1.32 -34.17
C PHE A 17 -0.60 0.19 -33.69
N LEU A 18 0.26 -0.35 -34.55
CA LEU A 18 1.23 -1.36 -34.15
C LEU A 18 2.16 -0.84 -33.05
N GLY A 19 2.67 0.38 -33.15
CA GLY A 19 3.50 1.01 -32.13
C GLY A 19 2.78 1.23 -30.80
N TYR A 20 1.50 1.60 -30.85
CA TYR A 20 0.63 1.70 -29.67
C TYR A 20 0.56 0.35 -28.94
N TYR A 21 0.23 -0.72 -29.67
CA TYR A 21 0.10 -2.07 -29.08
C TYR A 21 1.43 -2.66 -28.63
N LEU A 22 2.52 -2.46 -29.37
CA LEU A 22 3.86 -2.91 -28.96
C LEU A 22 4.31 -2.24 -27.65
N SER A 23 3.83 -1.03 -27.39
CA SER A 23 4.18 -0.28 -26.17
C SER A 23 3.33 -0.64 -24.96
N ILE A 24 2.25 -1.38 -25.15
CA ILE A 24 1.52 -2.01 -24.04
C ILE A 24 2.33 -3.18 -23.46
N SER A 25 3.16 -3.84 -24.28
CA SER A 25 3.87 -5.05 -23.89
C SER A 25 5.39 -4.89 -23.99
N LEU A 26 5.96 -5.08 -25.18
CA LEU A 26 7.42 -5.20 -25.38
C LEU A 26 8.19 -3.93 -25.02
N LEU A 27 7.66 -2.76 -25.38
CA LEU A 27 8.33 -1.48 -25.15
C LEU A 27 7.87 -0.79 -23.86
N HIS A 28 6.93 -1.41 -23.11
CA HIS A 28 6.29 -0.77 -21.97
C HIS A 28 7.30 -0.33 -20.92
N SER A 29 8.06 -1.29 -20.38
CA SER A 29 9.04 -1.04 -19.32
C SER A 29 10.11 -0.04 -19.77
N LEU A 30 10.60 -0.16 -21.00
CA LEU A 30 11.61 0.74 -21.54
C LEU A 30 11.09 2.19 -21.61
N ILE A 31 9.91 2.42 -22.16
CA ILE A 31 9.34 3.76 -22.28
C ILE A 31 8.96 4.29 -20.89
N ARG A 32 8.28 3.48 -20.08
CA ARG A 32 7.83 3.87 -18.73
C ARG A 32 9.01 4.26 -17.84
N ASN A 33 10.07 3.48 -17.80
CA ASN A 33 11.26 3.79 -16.98
C ASN A 33 11.91 5.11 -17.39
N ASN A 34 11.96 5.42 -18.68
CA ASN A 34 12.49 6.71 -19.14
C ASN A 34 11.56 7.87 -18.80
N LEU A 35 10.24 7.69 -18.90
CA LEU A 35 9.25 8.68 -18.49
C LEU A 35 9.31 8.95 -16.97
N LEU A 36 9.49 7.91 -16.15
CA LEU A 36 9.56 8.08 -14.70
C LEU A 36 10.83 8.82 -14.26
N LYS A 37 11.96 8.65 -14.97
CA LYS A 37 13.23 9.33 -14.65
C LYS A 37 13.19 10.85 -14.77
N ILE A 38 12.28 11.40 -15.57
CA ILE A 38 12.15 12.85 -15.77
C ILE A 38 11.21 13.52 -14.74
N LEU A 39 10.56 12.73 -13.89
CA LEU A 39 9.67 13.23 -12.87
C LEU A 39 10.45 13.71 -11.64
N PRO A 40 9.91 14.70 -10.90
CA PRO A 40 10.34 14.95 -9.53
C PRO A 40 10.06 13.71 -8.63
N PRO A 41 10.60 13.66 -7.40
CA PRO A 41 10.28 12.62 -6.44
C PRO A 41 8.81 12.73 -6.02
N ILE A 42 7.92 12.07 -6.76
CA ILE A 42 6.48 11.99 -6.52
C ILE A 42 6.04 10.54 -6.59
N ASN A 43 4.97 10.19 -5.89
CA ASN A 43 4.33 8.88 -6.01
C ASN A 43 3.93 8.57 -7.47
N ASP A 44 4.34 7.42 -7.98
CA ASP A 44 4.12 7.02 -9.37
C ASP A 44 3.06 5.92 -9.58
N ARG A 45 2.44 5.43 -8.50
CA ARG A 45 1.53 4.27 -8.49
C ARG A 45 0.29 4.45 -9.37
N HIS A 46 -0.21 5.67 -9.46
CA HIS A 46 -1.46 6.02 -10.17
C HIS A 46 -1.21 6.83 -11.43
N LEU A 47 0.04 6.88 -11.92
CA LEU A 47 0.36 7.67 -13.10
C LEU A 47 -0.20 7.04 -14.38
N PRO A 48 -0.68 7.87 -15.32
CA PRO A 48 -1.38 7.40 -16.51
C PRO A 48 -0.46 6.67 -17.50
N ASP A 49 -0.79 5.42 -17.80
CA ASP A 49 -0.06 4.58 -18.77
C ASP A 49 -0.23 5.01 -20.23
N ILE A 50 -1.26 5.80 -20.53
CA ILE A 50 -1.61 6.18 -21.91
C ILE A 50 -0.45 6.85 -22.66
N TYR A 51 0.43 7.58 -21.95
CA TYR A 51 1.59 8.25 -22.53
C TYR A 51 2.64 7.28 -23.06
N VAL A 52 2.75 6.08 -22.47
CA VAL A 52 3.61 5.01 -22.98
C VAL A 52 3.14 4.58 -24.38
N ASN A 53 1.84 4.38 -24.52
CA ASN A 53 1.23 3.90 -25.77
C ASN A 53 1.26 4.99 -26.86
N ILE A 54 1.00 6.24 -26.50
CA ILE A 54 1.09 7.38 -27.43
C ILE A 54 2.54 7.55 -27.92
N MET A 55 3.53 7.43 -27.03
CA MET A 55 4.95 7.52 -27.40
C MET A 55 5.34 6.41 -28.38
N GLY A 56 4.89 5.18 -28.13
CA GLY A 56 5.01 4.06 -29.06
C GLY A 56 4.44 4.32 -30.45
N ALA A 57 3.19 4.78 -30.49
CA ALA A 57 2.47 5.07 -31.73
C ALA A 57 3.22 6.10 -32.58
N VAL A 58 3.68 7.19 -31.95
CA VAL A 58 4.38 8.28 -32.62
C VAL A 58 5.73 7.81 -33.15
N ILE A 59 6.53 7.10 -32.35
CA ILE A 59 7.84 6.59 -32.77
C ILE A 59 7.69 5.67 -33.98
N LEU A 60 6.75 4.71 -33.93
CA LEU A 60 6.61 3.72 -35.01
C LEU A 60 5.99 4.32 -36.28
N ALA A 61 5.07 5.29 -36.16
CA ALA A 61 4.54 6.02 -37.31
C ALA A 61 5.63 6.84 -38.02
N ILE A 62 6.49 7.56 -37.28
CA ILE A 62 7.59 8.34 -37.86
C ILE A 62 8.65 7.41 -38.48
N PHE A 63 8.94 6.28 -37.83
CA PHE A 63 9.86 5.29 -38.37
C PHE A 63 9.33 4.67 -39.68
N ALA A 64 8.04 4.32 -39.72
CA ALA A 64 7.40 3.82 -40.93
C ALA A 64 7.38 4.87 -42.07
N TYR A 65 7.22 6.15 -41.75
CA TYR A 65 7.34 7.24 -42.73
C TYR A 65 8.71 7.25 -43.41
N LEU A 66 9.78 7.16 -42.60
CA LEU A 66 11.15 7.09 -43.09
C LEU A 66 11.34 5.86 -43.98
N LEU A 67 10.89 4.69 -43.52
CA LEU A 67 11.04 3.43 -44.23
C LEU A 67 10.26 3.40 -45.54
N PHE A 68 9.03 3.96 -45.57
CA PHE A 68 8.22 4.09 -46.78
C PHE A 68 8.93 4.95 -47.83
N ASN A 69 9.50 6.08 -47.43
CA ASN A 69 10.22 6.98 -48.35
C ASN A 69 11.49 6.33 -48.93
N VAL A 70 12.22 5.55 -48.12
CA VAL A 70 13.45 4.86 -48.55
C VAL A 70 13.14 3.65 -49.43
N VAL A 71 12.24 2.79 -48.99
CA VAL A 71 12.04 1.45 -49.58
C VAL A 71 11.04 1.48 -50.73
N LEU A 72 9.89 2.12 -50.53
CA LEU A 72 8.80 2.10 -51.51
C LEU A 72 8.91 3.24 -52.52
N GLU A 73 9.16 4.47 -52.05
CA GLU A 73 9.33 5.61 -52.95
C GLU A 73 10.76 5.77 -53.49
N LYS A 74 11.74 4.99 -52.97
CA LYS A 74 13.15 5.02 -53.37
C LYS A 74 13.73 6.44 -53.42
N ARG A 75 13.26 7.33 -52.55
CA ARG A 75 13.67 8.73 -52.52
C ARG A 75 15.07 8.83 -51.92
N SER A 76 16.04 9.21 -52.75
CA SER A 76 17.41 9.39 -52.28
C SER A 76 17.51 10.52 -51.25
N PHE A 77 18.32 10.33 -50.22
CA PHE A 77 18.55 11.34 -49.19
C PHE A 77 19.13 12.64 -49.78
N LYS A 78 19.98 12.54 -50.82
CA LYS A 78 20.57 13.71 -51.48
C LYS A 78 19.52 14.65 -52.10
N LEU A 79 18.48 14.09 -52.71
CA LEU A 79 17.42 14.88 -53.37
C LEU A 79 16.33 15.34 -52.41
N TYR A 80 16.03 14.55 -51.37
CA TYR A 80 14.91 14.80 -50.45
C TYR A 80 15.36 15.13 -49.01
N LYS A 81 16.57 15.68 -48.85
CA LYS A 81 17.24 15.94 -47.56
C LYS A 81 16.32 16.62 -46.53
N LYS A 82 15.57 17.64 -46.94
CA LYS A 82 14.64 18.38 -46.07
C LYS A 82 13.58 17.48 -45.44
N SER A 83 12.97 16.58 -46.22
CA SER A 83 11.92 15.67 -45.74
C SER A 83 12.45 14.67 -44.72
N TYR A 84 13.65 14.13 -44.97
CA TYR A 84 14.31 13.20 -44.04
C TYR A 84 14.72 13.90 -42.74
N LEU A 85 15.32 15.10 -42.83
CA LEU A 85 15.70 15.88 -41.65
C LEU A 85 14.50 16.24 -40.79
N ILE A 86 13.36 16.61 -41.39
CA ILE A 86 12.12 16.87 -40.65
C ILE A 86 11.68 15.63 -39.89
N ALA A 87 11.60 14.46 -40.55
CA ALA A 87 11.17 13.23 -39.90
C ALA A 87 12.12 12.78 -38.78
N ILE A 88 13.43 12.88 -38.99
CA ILE A 88 14.43 12.59 -37.94
C ILE A 88 14.28 13.57 -36.76
N SER A 89 14.07 14.86 -37.04
CA SER A 89 13.84 15.87 -35.99
C SER A 89 12.57 15.57 -35.20
N LEU A 90 11.49 15.16 -35.88
CA LEU A 90 10.23 14.76 -35.25
C LEU A 90 10.39 13.54 -34.34
N LEU A 91 11.26 12.60 -34.69
CA LEU A 91 11.56 11.41 -33.88
C LEU A 91 12.20 11.78 -32.53
N ILE A 92 12.78 12.98 -32.42
CA ILE A 92 13.35 13.52 -31.17
C ILE A 92 12.35 14.46 -30.48
N ILE A 93 11.80 15.42 -31.23
CA ILE A 93 10.94 16.48 -30.67
C ILE A 93 9.64 15.90 -30.12
N MET A 94 8.99 14.97 -30.84
CA MET A 94 7.68 14.48 -30.42
C MET A 94 7.73 13.68 -29.11
N PRO A 95 8.69 12.74 -28.91
CA PRO A 95 8.85 12.10 -27.60
C PRO A 95 9.11 13.09 -26.46
N LEU A 96 9.90 14.14 -26.69
CA LEU A 96 10.16 15.18 -25.68
C LEU A 96 8.90 15.97 -25.33
N VAL A 97 8.08 16.33 -26.32
CA VAL A 97 6.79 16.99 -26.09
C VAL A 97 5.85 16.09 -25.28
N ILE A 98 5.73 14.81 -25.65
CA ILE A 98 4.90 13.83 -24.93
C ILE A 98 5.38 13.68 -23.49
N ALA A 99 6.70 13.58 -23.28
CA ALA A 99 7.31 13.47 -21.95
C ALA A 99 7.07 14.74 -21.11
N GLY A 100 7.12 15.93 -21.72
CA GLY A 100 6.78 17.19 -21.07
C GLY A 100 5.32 17.26 -20.62
N ILE A 101 4.38 16.85 -21.49
CA ILE A 101 2.95 16.78 -21.15
C ILE A 101 2.73 15.76 -20.03
N PHE A 102 3.35 14.58 -20.12
CA PHE A 102 3.30 13.56 -19.08
C PHE A 102 3.76 14.11 -17.73
N ARG A 103 4.91 14.80 -17.69
CA ARG A 103 5.44 15.38 -16.44
C ARG A 103 4.46 16.37 -15.80
N VAL A 104 3.89 17.28 -16.58
CA VAL A 104 2.93 18.27 -16.06
C VAL A 104 1.67 17.59 -15.54
N HIS A 105 1.12 16.63 -16.31
CA HIS A 105 -0.07 15.89 -15.89
C HIS A 105 0.19 15.05 -14.63
N ALA A 106 1.32 14.35 -14.56
CA ALA A 106 1.71 13.54 -13.40
C ALA A 106 1.82 14.38 -12.12
N VAL A 107 2.55 15.50 -12.18
CA VAL A 107 2.70 16.42 -11.04
C VAL A 107 1.35 17.00 -10.64
N SER A 108 0.54 17.43 -11.61
CA SER A 108 -0.79 17.99 -11.32
C SER A 108 -1.73 16.96 -10.67
N LEU A 109 -1.67 15.69 -11.09
CA LEU A 109 -2.50 14.63 -10.52
C LEU A 109 -2.11 14.36 -9.07
N VAL A 110 -0.82 14.16 -8.80
CA VAL A 110 -0.33 13.91 -7.44
C VAL A 110 -0.60 15.11 -6.54
N HIS A 111 -0.31 16.33 -6.99
CA HIS A 111 -0.56 17.53 -6.19
C HIS A 111 -2.06 17.73 -5.90
N LYS A 112 -2.94 17.51 -6.88
CA LYS A 112 -4.38 17.58 -6.68
C LYS A 112 -4.85 16.52 -5.68
N ALA A 113 -4.25 15.32 -5.72
CA ALA A 113 -4.59 14.24 -4.82
C ALA A 113 -4.16 14.49 -3.38
N GLU A 114 -2.87 14.79 -3.20
CA GLU A 114 -2.27 14.95 -1.88
C GLU A 114 -2.64 16.30 -1.24
N SER A 115 -3.23 17.25 -1.98
CA SER A 115 -3.75 18.49 -1.41
C SER A 115 -5.12 18.35 -0.74
N THR A 116 -5.86 17.26 -0.94
CA THR A 116 -7.14 17.04 -0.26
C THR A 116 -6.97 16.21 1.01
N ALA A 117 -7.96 16.26 1.89
CA ALA A 117 -8.01 15.38 3.05
C ALA A 117 -8.08 13.90 2.59
N PRO A 118 -7.30 13.00 3.22
CA PRO A 118 -7.46 11.57 3.06
C PRO A 118 -8.89 11.13 3.41
N LYS A 119 -9.38 10.11 2.72
CA LYS A 119 -10.65 9.46 3.04
C LYS A 119 -10.51 8.33 4.04
N GLU A 120 -9.33 7.74 4.12
CA GLU A 120 -9.04 6.59 4.96
C GLU A 120 -7.52 6.52 5.15
N ILE A 121 -7.09 6.34 6.38
CA ILE A 121 -5.70 6.05 6.72
C ILE A 121 -5.69 4.81 7.58
N THR A 122 -4.94 3.80 7.14
CA THR A 122 -4.71 2.57 7.92
C THR A 122 -3.24 2.47 8.26
N ILE A 123 -2.93 2.43 9.54
CA ILE A 123 -1.56 2.28 10.05
C ILE A 123 -1.40 0.84 10.53
N ARG A 124 -0.36 0.16 10.04
CA ARG A 124 0.02 -1.18 10.48
C ARG A 124 1.43 -1.16 11.02
N THR A 125 1.71 -2.11 11.89
CA THR A 125 3.03 -2.28 12.47
C THR A 125 3.52 -3.69 12.18
N ASP A 126 4.77 -3.77 11.73
CA ASP A 126 5.42 -5.04 11.40
C ASP A 126 6.36 -5.50 12.55
N ARG A 127 6.20 -4.92 13.74
CA ARG A 127 7.00 -5.32 14.92
C ARG A 127 6.56 -6.69 15.41
N GLU A 128 7.54 -7.48 15.83
CA GLU A 128 7.32 -8.72 16.58
C GLU A 128 6.40 -8.46 17.78
N GLY A 129 5.42 -9.34 17.99
CA GLY A 129 4.42 -9.16 19.04
C GLY A 129 3.14 -8.41 18.61
N ASN A 130 3.13 -7.74 17.46
CA ASN A 130 1.95 -7.03 16.97
C ASN A 130 1.05 -7.86 16.04
N SER A 131 1.26 -9.17 16.00
CA SER A 131 0.38 -10.09 15.32
C SER A 131 0.39 -11.47 15.96
N LEU A 132 -0.74 -12.16 15.88
CA LEU A 132 -0.89 -13.57 16.23
C LEU A 132 -1.30 -14.32 14.97
N MET A 133 -0.45 -15.26 14.53
CA MET A 133 -0.63 -16.00 13.28
C MET A 133 -0.87 -17.48 13.56
N PHE A 134 -1.91 -18.06 12.96
CA PHE A 134 -2.21 -19.48 13.03
C PHE A 134 -1.81 -20.15 11.72
N ALA A 135 -1.07 -21.26 11.80
CA ALA A 135 -0.66 -22.02 10.63
C ALA A 135 -1.89 -22.58 9.90
N ALA A 136 -2.02 -22.24 8.61
CA ALA A 136 -3.01 -22.82 7.70
C ALA A 136 -2.44 -23.97 6.86
N SER A 137 -1.12 -24.01 6.71
CA SER A 137 -0.35 -25.14 6.17
C SER A 137 1.11 -25.01 6.60
N THR A 138 2.00 -25.83 6.05
CA THR A 138 3.45 -25.72 6.27
C THR A 138 4.08 -24.45 5.69
N SER A 139 3.36 -23.71 4.83
CA SER A 139 3.86 -22.51 4.17
C SER A 139 2.89 -21.33 4.19
N SER A 140 1.77 -21.43 4.89
CA SER A 140 0.78 -20.37 4.99
C SER A 140 0.27 -20.22 6.42
N ALA A 141 -0.03 -18.97 6.80
CA ALA A 141 -0.66 -18.63 8.06
C ALA A 141 -1.65 -17.49 7.88
N SER A 142 -2.64 -17.44 8.76
CA SER A 142 -3.61 -16.36 8.84
C SER A 142 -3.95 -16.09 10.30
N GLY A 143 -4.37 -14.88 10.62
CA GLY A 143 -4.63 -14.51 12.00
C GLY A 143 -5.01 -13.04 12.15
N VAL A 144 -4.58 -12.46 13.26
CA VAL A 144 -4.90 -11.09 13.66
C VAL A 144 -3.63 -10.26 13.76
N ALA A 145 -3.71 -9.01 13.35
CA ALA A 145 -2.61 -8.06 13.46
C ALA A 145 -3.13 -6.71 13.92
N LYS A 146 -2.33 -6.01 14.72
CA LYS A 146 -2.63 -4.64 15.14
C LYS A 146 -2.63 -3.72 13.91
N SER A 147 -3.73 -3.01 13.74
CA SER A 147 -3.97 -2.11 12.62
C SER A 147 -4.82 -0.97 13.13
N ILE A 148 -4.35 0.27 13.05
CA ILE A 148 -5.09 1.45 13.49
C ILE A 148 -5.79 2.04 12.28
N SER A 149 -7.06 2.38 12.42
CA SER A 149 -7.81 3.13 11.41
C SER A 149 -7.99 4.55 11.93
N VAL A 150 -7.43 5.52 11.22
CA VAL A 150 -7.70 6.93 11.55
C VAL A 150 -9.09 7.26 11.04
N THR A 151 -9.94 7.78 11.92
CA THR A 151 -11.32 8.19 11.64
C THR A 151 -11.46 9.71 11.73
N GLU A 152 -12.58 10.23 11.23
CA GLU A 152 -12.94 11.63 11.45
C GLU A 152 -13.08 11.92 12.95
N PRO A 153 -12.63 13.09 13.46
CA PRO A 153 -12.12 14.25 12.71
C PRO A 153 -10.60 14.23 12.42
N PHE A 154 -9.87 13.22 12.88
CA PHE A 154 -8.39 13.20 12.84
C PHE A 154 -7.80 13.03 11.42
N LEU A 155 -8.60 12.62 10.44
CA LEU A 155 -8.15 12.49 9.04
C LEU A 155 -7.64 13.81 8.45
N ASP A 156 -8.24 14.94 8.84
CA ASP A 156 -7.81 16.26 8.37
C ASP A 156 -6.43 16.64 8.94
N ASP A 157 -6.19 16.36 10.21
CA ASP A 157 -4.92 16.64 10.89
C ASP A 157 -3.79 15.77 10.35
N PHE A 158 -4.04 14.46 10.19
CA PHE A 158 -3.11 13.57 9.50
C PHE A 158 -2.85 14.04 8.06
N GLY A 159 -3.90 14.42 7.33
CA GLY A 159 -3.77 14.95 5.97
C GLY A 159 -2.91 16.20 5.91
N LYS A 160 -3.04 17.11 6.89
CA LYS A 160 -2.18 18.29 7.04
C LYS A 160 -0.73 17.90 7.32
N GLY A 161 -0.50 17.01 8.29
CA GLY A 161 0.84 16.50 8.61
C GLY A 161 1.53 15.86 7.40
N ILE A 162 0.82 15.05 6.62
CA ILE A 162 1.34 14.43 5.39
C ILE A 162 1.73 15.49 4.34
N ARG A 163 0.92 16.53 4.15
CA ARG A 163 1.21 17.61 3.19
C ARG A 163 2.41 18.47 3.60
N GLU A 164 2.61 18.66 4.89
CA GLU A 164 3.64 19.54 5.45
C GLU A 164 4.97 18.83 5.72
N MET A 165 5.08 17.56 5.32
CA MET A 165 6.33 16.80 5.40
C MET A 165 7.48 17.48 4.65
N GLU A 166 8.62 17.64 5.34
CA GLU A 166 9.81 18.25 4.76
C GLU A 166 10.69 17.18 4.12
N LEU A 167 10.93 17.30 2.80
CA LEU A 167 11.83 16.40 2.08
C LEU A 167 13.27 16.61 2.58
N LYS A 168 13.86 15.55 3.16
CA LYS A 168 15.24 15.55 3.65
C LYS A 168 16.22 15.05 2.60
N GLU A 169 15.88 13.96 1.92
CA GLU A 169 16.79 13.30 1.00
C GLU A 169 16.03 12.44 -0.02
N VAL A 170 16.64 12.22 -1.18
CA VAL A 170 16.17 11.26 -2.18
C VAL A 170 17.34 10.39 -2.60
N VAL A 171 17.18 9.08 -2.44
CA VAL A 171 18.21 8.07 -2.73
C VAL A 171 17.75 7.08 -3.80
N SER A 172 18.67 6.25 -4.30
CA SER A 172 18.32 5.11 -5.13
C SER A 172 17.52 4.07 -4.33
N GLY A 173 16.59 3.35 -4.96
CA GLY A 173 15.84 2.28 -4.29
C GLY A 173 16.71 1.15 -3.73
N GLU A 174 17.93 0.98 -4.26
CA GLU A 174 18.92 0.01 -3.77
C GLU A 174 19.63 0.48 -2.48
N GLU A 175 19.53 1.77 -2.14
CA GLU A 175 20.15 2.40 -0.98
C GLU A 175 19.13 2.61 0.16
N GLN A 176 18.14 1.71 0.26
CA GLN A 176 17.14 1.76 1.32
C GLN A 176 17.83 1.72 2.69
N LYS A 177 17.54 2.73 3.54
CA LYS A 177 18.18 2.90 4.86
C LYS A 177 17.37 2.24 5.97
N ILE A 178 16.06 2.07 5.77
CA ILE A 178 15.16 1.49 6.76
C ILE A 178 15.12 -0.03 6.55
N ASP A 179 16.03 -0.75 7.23
CA ASP A 179 16.09 -2.22 7.20
C ASP A 179 14.86 -2.88 7.85
N SER A 180 14.12 -2.16 8.70
CA SER A 180 12.85 -2.60 9.27
C SER A 180 11.96 -1.40 9.54
N SER A 181 10.98 -1.16 8.67
CA SER A 181 9.95 -0.15 8.91
C SER A 181 9.17 -0.55 10.16
N TYR A 182 9.09 0.33 11.16
CA TYR A 182 8.30 0.04 12.35
C TYR A 182 6.80 0.08 12.05
N LEU A 183 6.42 1.01 11.15
CA LEU A 183 5.05 1.29 10.77
C LEU A 183 4.92 1.44 9.26
N THR A 184 3.81 0.95 8.72
CA THR A 184 3.37 1.20 7.34
C THR A 184 2.00 1.86 7.37
N MET A 185 1.91 3.06 6.83
CA MET A 185 0.69 3.85 6.67
C MET A 185 0.18 3.74 5.23
N TRP A 186 -1.04 3.23 5.08
CA TRP A 186 -1.78 3.17 3.82
C TRP A 186 -2.77 4.32 3.78
N ILE A 187 -2.52 5.26 2.88
CA ILE A 187 -3.32 6.48 2.77
C ILE A 187 -4.13 6.40 1.50
N ARG A 188 -5.44 6.59 1.63
CA ARG A 188 -6.38 6.61 0.52
C ARG A 188 -6.99 7.99 0.39
N TYR A 189 -7.02 8.46 -0.85
CA TYR A 189 -7.67 9.69 -1.28
C TYR A 189 -8.77 9.37 -2.30
N GLU A 190 -9.70 10.31 -2.46
CA GLU A 190 -10.72 10.27 -3.49
C GLU A 190 -10.81 11.63 -4.16
N ILE A 191 -10.51 11.68 -5.46
CA ILE A 191 -10.49 12.92 -6.25
C ILE A 191 -11.33 12.73 -7.50
N ASP A 192 -12.34 13.58 -7.69
CA ASP A 192 -13.26 13.52 -8.82
C ASP A 192 -13.86 12.11 -9.05
N GLY A 193 -14.15 11.37 -7.97
CA GLY A 193 -14.66 10.00 -8.02
C GLY A 193 -13.63 8.95 -8.43
N LYS A 194 -12.34 9.30 -8.51
CA LYS A 194 -11.23 8.37 -8.74
C LYS A 194 -10.45 8.13 -7.45
N TRP A 195 -10.07 6.87 -7.27
CA TRP A 195 -9.22 6.47 -6.17
C TRP A 195 -7.76 6.83 -6.44
N TYR A 196 -7.09 7.35 -5.41
CA TYR A 196 -5.65 7.55 -5.37
C TYR A 196 -5.13 7.03 -4.03
N SER A 197 -3.91 6.50 -3.99
CA SER A 197 -3.31 6.01 -2.76
C SER A 197 -1.81 6.23 -2.70
N LYS A 198 -1.35 6.41 -1.48
CA LYS A 198 0.04 6.61 -1.08
C LYS A 198 0.37 5.64 0.04
N ILE A 199 1.61 5.17 0.08
CA ILE A 199 2.13 4.35 1.16
C ILE A 199 3.30 5.10 1.76
N LEU A 200 3.25 5.32 3.07
CA LEU A 200 4.37 5.84 3.83
C LEU A 200 4.83 4.77 4.80
N ARG A 201 6.14 4.58 4.90
CA ARG A 201 6.76 3.83 5.98
C ARG A 201 7.31 4.81 7.00
N TYR A 202 7.29 4.45 8.27
CA TYR A 202 7.88 5.27 9.31
C TYR A 202 8.79 4.42 10.19
N GLY A 203 9.98 4.96 10.45
CA GLY A 203 10.86 4.44 11.48
C GLY A 203 12.07 5.31 11.74
N GLN A 204 12.63 5.20 12.95
CA GLN A 204 13.81 5.96 13.38
C GLN A 204 13.64 7.49 13.21
N GLY A 205 12.43 8.02 13.38
CA GLY A 205 12.12 9.46 13.24
C GLY A 205 12.07 9.97 11.80
N ILE A 206 11.91 9.09 10.81
CA ILE A 206 11.89 9.45 9.40
C ILE A 206 10.75 8.71 8.68
N PHE A 207 10.06 9.42 7.78
CA PHE A 207 9.09 8.86 6.85
C PHE A 207 9.76 8.49 5.53
N GLU A 208 9.39 7.36 4.95
CA GLU A 208 9.93 6.81 3.71
C GLU A 208 8.79 6.60 2.71
N GLU A 209 9.03 6.97 1.45
CA GLU A 209 8.12 6.76 0.32
C GLU A 209 8.88 6.27 -0.91
N HIS A 210 8.34 5.27 -1.60
CA HIS A 210 8.78 4.93 -2.95
C HIS A 210 8.24 5.97 -3.95
N VAL A 211 9.16 6.62 -4.67
CA VAL A 211 8.84 7.70 -5.61
C VAL A 211 9.35 7.39 -7.01
N ALA A 212 8.87 8.18 -7.97
CA ALA A 212 9.12 8.02 -9.39
C ALA A 212 10.60 7.78 -9.74
N GLY A 213 10.80 6.81 -10.62
CA GLY A 213 12.13 6.48 -11.17
C GLY A 213 12.92 5.49 -10.33
N GLY A 214 12.23 4.69 -9.49
CA GLY A 214 12.86 3.68 -8.64
C GLY A 214 13.68 4.29 -7.51
N LYS A 215 13.21 5.43 -6.99
CA LYS A 215 13.87 6.18 -5.92
C LYS A 215 13.09 6.06 -4.62
N ILE A 216 13.75 6.41 -3.53
CA ILE A 216 13.14 6.51 -2.21
C ILE A 216 13.30 7.95 -1.74
N ALA A 217 12.22 8.55 -1.25
CA ALA A 217 12.22 9.86 -0.62
C ALA A 217 12.07 9.73 0.89
N TYR A 218 12.89 10.47 1.63
CA TYR A 218 12.85 10.55 3.08
C TYR A 218 12.33 11.91 3.53
N TYR A 219 11.41 11.90 4.48
CA TYR A 219 10.78 13.10 5.02
C TYR A 219 10.82 13.13 6.54
N GLY A 220 10.75 14.34 7.11
CA GLY A 220 10.52 14.55 8.53
C GLY A 220 9.26 15.38 8.76
N ASN A 221 8.51 15.07 9.82
CA ASN A 221 7.42 15.91 10.33
C ASN A 221 7.08 15.52 11.77
N LEU A 222 7.50 16.35 12.73
CA LEU A 222 7.26 16.10 14.15
C LEU A 222 5.77 16.12 14.54
N GLU A 223 4.94 16.94 13.89
CA GLU A 223 3.49 16.96 14.16
C GLU A 223 2.85 15.63 13.76
N LEU A 224 3.24 15.08 12.60
CA LEU A 224 2.75 13.77 12.15
C LEU A 224 3.28 12.62 13.01
N GLU A 225 4.49 12.74 13.54
CA GLU A 225 5.04 11.78 14.52
C GLU A 225 4.22 11.75 15.80
N ASN A 226 3.89 12.92 16.37
CA ASN A 226 3.05 13.00 17.57
C ASN A 226 1.64 12.43 17.33
N LEU A 227 1.03 12.71 16.16
CA LEU A 227 -0.27 12.13 15.79
C LEU A 227 -0.21 10.62 15.68
N LEU A 228 0.90 10.06 15.18
CA LEU A 228 1.11 8.62 15.16
C LEU A 228 1.18 8.07 16.58
N GLU A 229 1.95 8.69 17.48
CA GLU A 229 2.06 8.27 18.87
C GLU A 229 0.71 8.29 19.59
N GLU A 230 -0.06 9.37 19.45
CA GLU A 230 -1.42 9.50 19.99
C GLU A 230 -2.34 8.40 19.46
N ALA A 231 -2.34 8.13 18.16
CA ALA A 231 -3.13 7.05 17.57
C ALA A 231 -2.75 5.66 18.14
N PHE A 232 -1.47 5.46 18.49
CA PHE A 232 -1.02 4.23 19.15
C PHE A 232 -1.46 4.15 20.61
N GLU A 233 -1.37 5.24 21.36
CA GLU A 233 -1.87 5.34 22.74
C GLU A 233 -3.38 5.08 22.80
N GLU A 234 -4.16 5.70 21.91
CA GLU A 234 -5.60 5.44 21.80
C GLU A 234 -5.88 3.97 21.45
N SER A 235 -5.11 3.36 20.55
CA SER A 235 -5.28 1.94 20.22
C SER A 235 -4.95 1.00 21.38
N ALA A 236 -4.18 1.45 22.36
CA ALA A 236 -3.83 0.67 23.54
C ALA A 236 -4.90 0.74 24.65
N ASP A 237 -5.85 1.69 24.56
CA ASP A 237 -6.95 1.81 25.50
C ASP A 237 -8.11 0.88 25.11
N ILE A 238 -8.42 -0.09 25.98
CA ILE A 238 -9.53 -1.02 25.79
C ILE A 238 -10.89 -0.31 25.67
N ASN A 239 -11.03 0.87 26.26
CA ASN A 239 -12.29 1.61 26.25
C ASN A 239 -12.65 2.19 24.87
N ASN A 240 -11.71 2.20 23.92
CA ASN A 240 -11.95 2.62 22.53
C ASN A 240 -12.57 1.51 21.65
N TYR A 241 -12.85 0.35 22.25
CA TYR A 241 -13.44 -0.81 21.60
C TYR A 241 -14.79 -1.13 22.25
N ASP A 242 -15.77 -1.55 21.46
CA ASP A 242 -17.12 -1.92 21.94
C ASP A 242 -17.53 -3.35 21.54
N GLN A 243 -16.70 -4.02 20.74
CA GLN A 243 -16.92 -5.37 20.27
C GLN A 243 -15.61 -6.14 20.18
N ALA A 244 -15.71 -7.46 20.30
CA ALA A 244 -14.60 -8.35 20.04
C ALA A 244 -15.07 -9.65 19.37
N ARG A 245 -14.16 -10.34 18.69
CA ARG A 245 -14.40 -11.69 18.17
C ARG A 245 -13.23 -12.62 18.46
N VAL A 246 -13.55 -13.87 18.74
CA VAL A 246 -12.55 -14.91 19.03
C VAL A 246 -12.10 -15.58 17.74
N ILE A 247 -10.79 -15.75 17.60
CA ILE A 247 -10.11 -16.39 16.46
C ILE A 247 -9.15 -17.46 17.01
N ASN A 248 -9.17 -18.64 16.43
CA ASN A 248 -8.30 -19.76 16.76
C ASN A 248 -7.96 -20.61 15.53
N SER A 249 -7.07 -21.60 15.70
CA SER A 249 -6.64 -22.52 14.65
C SER A 249 -7.80 -23.22 13.94
N VAL A 250 -8.87 -23.58 14.66
CA VAL A 250 -10.06 -24.23 14.09
C VAL A 250 -10.86 -23.27 13.20
N THR A 251 -11.04 -22.03 13.62
CA THR A 251 -11.75 -21.01 12.82
C THR A 251 -11.00 -20.63 11.54
N ILE A 252 -9.66 -20.64 11.58
CA ILE A 252 -8.82 -20.30 10.41
C ILE A 252 -8.75 -21.46 9.39
N ASN A 253 -8.76 -22.71 9.86
CA ASN A 253 -8.55 -23.89 9.00
C ASN A 253 -9.82 -24.46 8.35
N ARG A 254 -11.01 -24.04 8.77
CA ARG A 254 -12.29 -24.40 8.13
C ARG A 254 -12.65 -23.34 7.09
N GLY A 255 -12.06 -23.43 5.90
CA GLY A 255 -12.19 -22.47 4.78
C GLY A 255 -13.57 -22.34 4.11
N ASN A 256 -14.67 -22.23 4.87
CA ASN A 256 -15.99 -21.86 4.36
C ASN A 256 -16.40 -20.50 4.92
N GLU A 257 -16.40 -19.47 4.06
CA GLU A 257 -16.84 -18.10 4.38
C GLU A 257 -18.33 -18.01 4.79
N ASP A 258 -19.15 -19.03 4.47
CA ASP A 258 -20.60 -19.01 4.70
C ASP A 258 -21.07 -19.67 6.03
N GLU A 259 -20.16 -20.23 6.84
CA GLU A 259 -20.47 -20.71 8.21
C GLU A 259 -19.42 -20.24 9.25
N GLU A 260 -18.83 -19.05 9.05
CA GLU A 260 -18.00 -18.45 10.07
C GLU A 260 -18.86 -18.03 11.27
N LYS A 261 -19.00 -18.89 12.27
CA LYS A 261 -19.17 -18.41 13.64
C LYS A 261 -17.83 -17.85 14.13
N LYS A 262 -17.33 -16.80 13.47
CA LYS A 262 -16.59 -15.74 14.16
C LYS A 262 -17.51 -15.28 15.27
N ARG A 263 -17.32 -15.84 16.48
CA ARG A 263 -18.19 -15.56 17.61
C ARG A 263 -17.88 -14.14 18.05
N LEU A 264 -18.70 -13.21 17.56
CA LEU A 264 -18.80 -11.90 18.16
C LEU A 264 -19.21 -12.11 19.61
N LEU A 265 -18.46 -11.50 20.52
CA LEU A 265 -18.81 -11.48 21.93
C LEU A 265 -20.11 -10.69 22.09
N THR A 266 -20.97 -11.16 22.99
CA THR A 266 -22.10 -10.33 23.43
C THR A 266 -21.57 -9.09 24.16
N PRO A 267 -22.34 -8.00 24.27
CA PRO A 267 -21.93 -6.84 25.06
C PRO A 267 -21.56 -7.22 26.50
N GLU A 268 -22.27 -8.18 27.09
CA GLU A 268 -21.99 -8.72 28.43
C GLU A 268 -20.64 -9.44 28.48
N ASP A 269 -20.37 -10.32 27.51
CA ASP A 269 -19.09 -11.04 27.38
C ASP A 269 -17.92 -10.07 27.16
N PHE A 270 -18.13 -9.02 26.36
CA PHE A 270 -17.13 -7.98 26.13
C PHE A 270 -16.84 -7.21 27.43
N GLN A 271 -17.86 -6.87 28.21
CA GLN A 271 -17.65 -6.19 29.49
C GLN A 271 -16.84 -7.05 30.48
N ILE A 272 -17.06 -8.38 30.51
CA ILE A 272 -16.22 -9.29 31.31
C ILE A 272 -14.76 -9.27 30.85
N LEU A 273 -14.51 -9.18 29.54
CA LEU A 273 -13.16 -9.03 28.99
C LEU A 273 -12.52 -7.71 29.44
N VAL A 274 -13.25 -6.60 29.43
CA VAL A 274 -12.76 -5.31 29.93
C VAL A 274 -12.45 -5.38 31.42
N ASP A 275 -13.37 -5.93 32.22
CA ASP A 275 -13.23 -6.08 33.66
C ASP A 275 -12.09 -7.03 34.08
N SER A 276 -11.62 -7.86 33.15
CA SER A 276 -10.47 -8.74 33.35
C SER A 276 -9.14 -7.99 33.40
N LEU A 277 -9.05 -6.78 32.82
CA LEU A 277 -7.84 -5.96 32.73
C LEU A 277 -7.58 -5.11 33.99
N ARG A 278 -7.90 -5.63 35.17
CA ARG A 278 -7.70 -4.94 36.46
C ARG A 278 -6.29 -5.17 37.01
N PRO A 279 -5.72 -4.21 37.75
CA PRO A 279 -4.40 -4.36 38.38
C PRO A 279 -4.27 -5.59 39.28
N GLU A 280 -5.37 -6.02 39.89
CA GLU A 280 -5.45 -7.19 40.77
C GLU A 280 -5.15 -8.52 40.04
N ASN A 281 -5.46 -8.57 38.73
CA ASN A 281 -5.24 -9.76 37.91
C ASN A 281 -3.84 -9.77 37.26
N LEU A 282 -3.05 -8.71 37.45
CA LEU A 282 -1.80 -8.52 36.72
C LEU A 282 -0.72 -9.52 37.17
N ILE A 283 -0.11 -10.17 36.19
CA ILE A 283 0.99 -11.11 36.39
C ILE A 283 2.32 -10.34 36.35
N HIS A 284 3.06 -10.34 37.44
CA HIS A 284 4.35 -9.64 37.56
C HIS A 284 5.58 -10.49 37.27
N GLN A 285 5.42 -11.81 37.07
CA GLN A 285 6.51 -12.76 36.88
C GLN A 285 6.27 -13.60 35.61
N ASP A 286 7.34 -14.08 34.97
CA ASP A 286 7.22 -14.93 33.78
C ASP A 286 6.70 -16.34 34.15
N THR A 287 5.39 -16.55 34.01
CA THR A 287 4.72 -17.85 34.19
C THR A 287 4.80 -18.72 32.92
N GLU A 288 4.36 -19.98 33.01
CA GLU A 288 4.24 -20.86 31.83
C GLU A 288 3.35 -20.24 30.74
N GLY A 289 2.22 -19.63 31.13
CA GLY A 289 1.31 -18.95 30.20
C GLY A 289 1.95 -17.76 29.49
N VAL A 290 2.69 -16.92 30.22
CA VAL A 290 3.44 -15.80 29.64
C VAL A 290 4.43 -16.29 28.58
N LYS A 291 5.17 -17.37 28.87
CA LYS A 291 6.13 -17.95 27.92
C LYS A 291 5.45 -18.49 26.67
N ARG A 292 4.35 -19.22 26.83
CA ARG A 292 3.55 -19.76 25.71
C ARG A 292 3.02 -18.66 24.80
N ILE A 293 2.50 -17.56 25.37
CA ILE A 293 2.02 -16.42 24.58
C ILE A 293 3.19 -15.71 23.87
N LYS A 294 4.32 -15.49 24.55
CA LYS A 294 5.52 -14.90 23.91
C LYS A 294 6.02 -15.74 22.73
N GLU A 295 5.94 -17.05 22.82
CA GLU A 295 6.29 -17.98 21.73
C GLU A 295 5.27 -17.89 20.58
N ALA A 296 3.97 -17.89 20.88
CA ALA A 296 2.90 -17.75 19.88
C ALA A 296 2.89 -16.40 19.13
N LEU A 297 3.46 -15.36 19.72
CA LEU A 297 3.65 -14.05 19.08
C LEU A 297 4.89 -13.98 18.19
N LYS A 298 5.84 -14.91 18.36
CA LYS A 298 7.08 -15.01 17.57
C LYS A 298 6.91 -15.98 16.40
N GLU A 299 6.32 -17.13 16.68
CA GLU A 299 6.17 -18.26 15.76
C GLU A 299 4.69 -18.47 15.42
N TRP A 300 4.41 -19.15 14.32
CA TRP A 300 3.04 -19.51 13.98
C TRP A 300 2.48 -20.51 14.99
N VAL A 301 1.28 -20.24 15.50
CA VAL A 301 0.53 -21.18 16.33
C VAL A 301 0.23 -22.43 15.48
N PRO A 302 0.71 -23.63 15.88
CA PRO A 302 0.48 -24.85 15.12
C PRO A 302 -1.00 -25.21 14.98
N GLN A 303 -1.34 -26.02 13.98
CA GLN A 303 -2.73 -26.42 13.73
C GLN A 303 -3.33 -27.23 14.87
N GLU A 304 -2.49 -27.99 15.56
CA GLU A 304 -2.86 -28.86 16.67
C GLU A 304 -3.04 -28.08 17.99
N GLU A 305 -2.53 -26.86 18.07
CA GLU A 305 -2.71 -26.00 19.25
C GLU A 305 -4.12 -25.39 19.23
N THR A 306 -4.89 -25.72 20.25
CA THR A 306 -6.31 -25.34 20.40
C THR A 306 -6.56 -24.50 21.65
N SER A 307 -5.55 -24.40 22.52
CA SER A 307 -5.63 -23.66 23.79
C SER A 307 -5.38 -22.18 23.59
N ILE A 308 -4.58 -21.81 22.57
CA ILE A 308 -4.27 -20.41 22.26
C ILE A 308 -5.33 -19.86 21.31
N CYS A 309 -5.94 -18.74 21.70
CA CYS A 309 -6.82 -17.96 20.83
C CYS A 309 -6.40 -16.49 20.79
N GLY A 310 -6.69 -15.86 19.67
CA GLY A 310 -6.68 -14.41 19.52
C GLY A 310 -8.08 -13.86 19.76
N ILE A 311 -8.17 -12.69 20.39
CA ILE A 311 -9.40 -11.93 20.54
C ILE A 311 -9.21 -10.64 19.77
N GLU A 312 -9.82 -10.53 18.59
CA GLU A 312 -9.73 -9.30 17.79
C GLU A 312 -10.72 -8.27 18.33
N LEU A 313 -10.21 -7.10 18.70
CA LEU A 313 -10.97 -5.96 19.20
C LEU A 313 -11.37 -5.07 18.02
N LEU A 314 -12.63 -4.64 18.00
CA LEU A 314 -13.21 -3.85 16.92
C LEU A 314 -13.54 -2.46 17.45
N GLN A 315 -13.05 -1.44 16.74
CA GLN A 315 -13.12 -0.05 17.18
C GLN A 315 -14.56 0.48 17.22
N GLN A 316 -14.88 1.19 18.29
CA GLN A 316 -16.19 1.80 18.51
C GLN A 316 -16.57 2.76 17.37
N GLY A 317 -17.85 2.72 16.94
CA GLY A 317 -18.39 3.68 15.97
C GLY A 317 -17.90 3.51 14.52
N SER A 318 -17.05 2.52 14.25
CA SER A 318 -16.60 2.23 12.89
C SER A 318 -17.67 1.41 12.14
N SER A 319 -18.28 2.01 11.10
CA SER A 319 -19.29 1.37 10.23
C SER A 319 -18.85 0.06 9.55
N LYS A 320 -17.56 -0.27 9.58
CA LYS A 320 -16.94 -1.42 8.90
C LYS A 320 -16.05 -2.29 9.81
N ASN A 321 -16.06 -2.08 11.12
CA ASN A 321 -15.10 -2.69 12.05
C ASN A 321 -13.63 -2.53 11.57
N THR A 322 -13.31 -1.33 11.11
CA THR A 322 -11.99 -0.85 10.67
C THR A 322 -11.22 -0.31 11.87
N GLY A 323 -9.95 -0.71 12.01
CA GLY A 323 -9.18 -0.46 13.23
C GLY A 323 -9.30 -1.65 14.19
N ARG A 324 -8.24 -2.43 14.29
CA ARG A 324 -8.17 -3.69 15.01
C ARG A 324 -6.97 -3.69 15.93
N ASN A 325 -7.22 -3.93 17.19
CA ASN A 325 -6.20 -4.43 18.09
C ASN A 325 -6.57 -5.86 18.50
N PHE A 326 -5.72 -6.53 19.26
CA PHE A 326 -6.01 -7.89 19.67
C PHE A 326 -5.46 -8.21 21.05
N MET A 327 -6.08 -9.22 21.66
CA MET A 327 -5.56 -9.89 22.85
C MET A 327 -5.19 -11.33 22.49
N VAL A 328 -4.33 -11.93 23.29
CA VAL A 328 -4.01 -13.37 23.20
C VAL A 328 -4.39 -14.04 24.51
N TYR A 329 -5.15 -15.12 24.43
CA TYR A 329 -5.54 -15.89 25.60
C TYR A 329 -5.08 -17.34 25.47
N ASP A 330 -4.47 -17.87 26.53
CA ASP A 330 -4.13 -19.28 26.65
C ASP A 330 -5.10 -19.97 27.64
N LYS A 331 -6.06 -20.73 27.10
CA LYS A 331 -7.06 -21.50 27.86
C LYS A 331 -6.42 -22.44 28.88
N ARG A 332 -5.24 -23.00 28.58
CA ARG A 332 -4.59 -24.00 29.45
C ARG A 332 -4.09 -23.38 30.75
N THR A 333 -3.55 -22.18 30.68
CA THR A 333 -2.93 -21.47 31.81
C THR A 333 -3.78 -20.31 32.31
N ARG A 334 -4.92 -20.04 31.66
CA ARG A 334 -5.84 -18.95 31.98
C ARG A 334 -5.13 -17.60 32.02
N THR A 335 -4.24 -17.42 31.04
CA THR A 335 -3.40 -16.22 30.91
C THR A 335 -3.88 -15.41 29.71
N LEU A 336 -4.20 -14.14 29.93
CA LEU A 336 -4.55 -13.16 28.91
C LEU A 336 -3.39 -12.18 28.71
N MET A 337 -3.15 -11.76 27.47
CA MET A 337 -2.21 -10.70 27.12
C MET A 337 -2.91 -9.59 26.37
N PHE A 338 -2.67 -8.34 26.78
CA PHE A 338 -3.08 -7.14 26.08
C PHE A 338 -2.00 -6.06 26.22
N GLU A 339 -1.57 -5.47 25.10
CA GLU A 339 -0.54 -4.41 25.05
C GLU A 339 0.73 -4.75 25.86
N GLY A 340 1.20 -6.00 25.78
CA GLY A 340 2.41 -6.46 26.46
C GLY A 340 2.25 -6.73 27.96
N MET A 341 1.08 -6.45 28.53
CA MET A 341 0.72 -6.78 29.91
C MET A 341 -0.01 -8.13 29.98
N TYR A 342 0.23 -8.88 31.05
CA TYR A 342 -0.31 -10.23 31.22
C TYR A 342 -1.21 -10.32 32.46
N TYR A 343 -2.33 -11.03 32.34
CA TYR A 343 -3.36 -11.12 33.36
C TYR A 343 -3.77 -12.58 33.63
N GLN A 344 -3.99 -12.93 34.88
CA GLN A 344 -4.49 -14.24 35.30
C GLN A 344 -6.02 -14.19 35.42
N VAL A 345 -6.74 -14.72 34.43
CA VAL A 345 -8.20 -14.57 34.31
C VAL A 345 -8.83 -15.82 33.71
N ASP A 346 -10.03 -16.17 34.18
CA ASP A 346 -10.81 -17.28 33.63
C ASP A 346 -11.81 -16.74 32.60
N LEU A 347 -11.50 -16.95 31.31
CA LEU A 347 -12.36 -16.54 30.19
C LEU A 347 -12.96 -17.75 29.46
N ASP A 348 -12.87 -18.95 30.04
CA ASP A 348 -13.17 -20.19 29.34
C ASP A 348 -14.59 -20.22 28.74
N ASP A 349 -15.58 -19.62 29.42
CA ASP A 349 -16.98 -19.53 28.97
C ASP A 349 -17.18 -18.58 27.77
N ILE A 350 -16.32 -17.57 27.65
CA ILE A 350 -16.39 -16.51 26.63
C ILE A 350 -15.62 -16.92 25.37
N VAL A 351 -14.49 -17.62 25.55
CA VAL A 351 -13.63 -18.07 24.45
C VAL A 351 -13.91 -19.50 23.98
N ALA A 352 -14.92 -20.17 24.54
CA ALA A 352 -15.31 -21.55 24.24
C ALA A 352 -15.48 -21.83 22.74
#